data_AF-A0A7L2NJL1-F1
#
_entry.id   AF-A0A7L2NJL1-F1
#
_cell.length_a   1.000
_cell.length_b   1.000
_cell.length_c   1.000
_cell.angle_alpha   90.00
_cell.angle_beta   90.00
_cell.angle_gamma   90.00
#
_symmetry.space_group_name_H-M   'P 1'
#
loop_
_entity.id
_entity.type
_entity.pdbx_description
1 polymer ?
#
loop_
_entity_poly.entity_id
_entity_poly.type
_entity_poly.pdbx_seq_one_letter_code
_entity_poly.pdbx_strand_id
1 'polypeptide(L)'
;PQSLASEGEEEELPEEEEEEAAREGRVPVPEPAALKKPEERSKKQQGKSLVEPAGTDPGGAGKRLEVKPRVPVRYCTLGTRDSARNPQTLVEVTSFAAINKFQPFNVAISSNVLLLLDFHSHLTRSEVVGYLGGRWDTNTQLLTVLRAFPCRSRLGDAEAAGAVEEPFYHGNPGVESKIAPFWVMPPPEQRPNDYGIPMDVEVTYIQDGFLTNDVVQEMTLLVEFYKGAPDLVKFQELWSQDQTYLDKLKGSLASRTPKDQSFTHVLEQIFSLLK
;
A
#
# COMPACT_ATOMS: atom_id res chain seq x y z
N PRO A 1 24.63 63.76 -14.81
CA PRO A 1 23.40 62.93 -14.73
C PRO A 1 23.55 61.92 -13.57
N GLN A 2 23.28 62.31 -12.33
CA GLN A 2 21.95 62.56 -11.74
C GLN A 2 21.11 61.28 -11.59
N SER A 3 20.97 60.93 -10.30
CA SER A 3 19.97 60.08 -9.66
C SER A 3 18.55 60.28 -10.20
N LEU A 4 17.70 59.25 -10.10
CA LEU A 4 16.66 59.23 -9.06
C LEU A 4 16.17 57.79 -8.80
N ALA A 5 15.60 57.60 -7.61
CA ALA A 5 14.88 56.39 -7.21
C ALA A 5 13.40 56.76 -6.98
N SER A 6 12.53 55.74 -6.99
CA SER A 6 11.11 55.77 -6.64
C SER A 6 10.85 54.35 -6.11
N GLU A 7 10.49 54.17 -4.84
CA GLU A 7 9.09 54.12 -4.34
C GLU A 7 8.36 52.93 -4.99
N GLY A 8 7.90 51.94 -4.21
CA GLY A 8 6.69 52.03 -3.38
C GLY A 8 5.52 51.48 -4.21
N GLU A 9 4.66 50.58 -3.73
CA GLU A 9 4.14 50.39 -2.37
C GLU A 9 4.20 48.92 -1.91
N GLU A 10 4.11 48.70 -0.59
CA GLU A 10 3.85 47.40 0.05
C GLU A 10 2.46 47.47 0.68
N GLU A 11 1.51 46.59 0.29
CA GLU A 11 0.21 46.48 0.98
C GLU A 11 0.29 45.44 2.11
N GLU A 12 0.24 45.92 3.36
CA GLU A 12 0.05 45.06 4.53
C GLU A 12 -1.38 44.48 4.57
N LEU A 13 -1.49 43.20 4.92
CA LEU A 13 -2.77 42.59 5.32
C LEU A 13 -2.90 42.69 6.85
N PRO A 14 -3.91 43.39 7.40
CA PRO A 14 -4.12 43.44 8.85
C PRO A 14 -4.68 42.12 9.40
N GLU A 15 -4.22 41.74 10.59
CA GLU A 15 -4.68 40.55 11.32
C GLU A 15 -5.92 40.85 12.18
N GLU A 16 -6.71 39.80 12.41
CA GLU A 16 -7.68 39.52 13.50
C GLU A 16 -8.39 40.68 14.26
N GLU A 17 -9.73 40.64 14.25
CA GLU A 17 -10.55 40.99 15.43
C GLU A 17 -11.59 39.90 15.72
N GLU A 18 -11.86 39.66 17.01
CA GLU A 18 -12.74 38.64 17.58
C GLU A 18 -13.92 39.34 18.29
N GLU A 19 -15.18 39.03 17.95
CA GLU A 19 -16.36 39.67 18.55
C GLU A 19 -17.29 38.68 19.29
N GLU A 20 -17.17 38.63 20.64
CA GLU A 20 -18.28 38.22 21.52
C GLU A 20 -19.08 39.46 21.95
N ALA A 21 -20.41 39.40 21.82
CA ALA A 21 -21.34 40.36 22.44
C ALA A 21 -22.57 39.63 23.02
N ALA A 22 -23.10 40.10 24.15
CA ALA A 22 -23.73 39.20 25.12
C ALA A 22 -25.09 39.66 25.72
N ARG A 23 -26.05 38.72 25.78
CA ARG A 23 -27.22 38.64 26.71
C ARG A 23 -28.27 39.79 26.59
N GLU A 24 -29.46 39.79 27.21
CA GLU A 24 -30.10 38.95 28.26
C GLU A 24 -31.58 38.57 27.95
N GLY A 25 -32.12 37.56 28.64
CA GLY A 25 -33.55 37.21 28.66
C GLY A 25 -33.86 36.15 29.75
N ARG A 26 -35.01 36.23 30.44
CA ARG A 26 -35.21 35.61 31.78
C ARG A 26 -36.68 35.14 31.98
N VAL A 27 -37.13 34.25 32.89
CA VAL A 27 -36.64 33.06 33.71
C VAL A 27 -37.83 32.70 34.70
N PRO A 28 -37.94 31.60 35.50
CA PRO A 28 -37.17 30.35 35.67
C PRO A 28 -37.99 29.00 35.90
N VAL A 29 -37.30 27.84 35.97
CA VAL A 29 -37.25 26.77 37.05
C VAL A 29 -38.56 26.46 37.87
N PRO A 30 -38.98 25.18 38.06
CA PRO A 30 -38.23 24.25 38.93
C PRO A 30 -38.09 22.75 38.60
N GLU A 31 -36.92 22.24 39.00
CA GLU A 31 -36.51 20.84 39.28
C GLU A 31 -36.94 20.45 40.74
N PRO A 32 -36.81 19.18 41.23
CA PRO A 32 -35.51 18.61 41.67
C PRO A 32 -35.43 17.06 41.49
N ALA A 33 -34.43 16.27 41.93
CA ALA A 33 -33.31 16.54 42.85
C ALA A 33 -32.07 15.62 42.67
N ALA A 34 -30.88 16.20 42.95
CA ALA A 34 -29.71 15.68 43.68
C ALA A 34 -29.13 14.26 43.38
N LEU A 35 -27.86 14.06 42.96
CA LEU A 35 -26.52 14.50 43.44
C LEU A 35 -25.88 13.65 44.57
N LYS A 36 -24.76 12.95 44.26
CA LYS A 36 -23.36 13.23 44.75
C LYS A 36 -22.35 12.09 44.45
N LYS A 37 -21.08 12.44 44.24
CA LYS A 37 -19.87 11.56 44.35
C LYS A 37 -19.15 11.81 45.69
N PRO A 38 -18.19 10.95 46.10
CA PRO A 38 -16.77 11.34 45.96
C PRO A 38 -15.83 10.18 45.55
N GLU A 39 -14.51 10.44 45.54
CA GLU A 39 -13.41 9.51 45.21
C GLU A 39 -12.70 8.97 46.46
N GLU A 40 -12.00 7.81 46.37
CA GLU A 40 -10.62 7.64 46.88
C GLU A 40 -9.94 6.30 46.48
N ARG A 41 -8.74 6.03 47.02
CA ARG A 41 -7.70 5.11 46.47
C ARG A 41 -7.54 3.74 47.16
N SER A 42 -6.87 2.83 46.42
CA SER A 42 -5.95 1.77 46.89
C SER A 42 -6.43 0.52 47.64
N LYS A 43 -6.12 -0.66 47.05
CA LYS A 43 -5.44 -1.78 47.75
C LYS A 43 -4.73 -2.73 46.77
N LYS A 44 -3.78 -3.53 47.27
CA LYS A 44 -2.79 -4.29 46.46
C LYS A 44 -2.49 -5.66 47.10
N GLN A 45 -2.73 -6.76 46.36
CA GLN A 45 -2.32 -8.15 46.61
C GLN A 45 -2.49 -8.88 45.27
N GLN A 46 -1.54 -9.55 44.60
CA GLN A 46 -0.27 -10.23 44.93
C GLN A 46 -0.37 -11.72 45.26
N GLY A 47 -0.40 -12.55 44.20
CA GLY A 47 0.39 -13.78 44.08
C GLY A 47 -0.25 -15.10 44.50
N LYS A 48 -0.31 -16.05 43.56
CA LYS A 48 0.72 -17.10 43.42
C LYS A 48 0.57 -17.90 42.11
N SER A 49 1.67 -18.52 41.68
CA SER A 49 1.73 -19.53 40.63
C SER A 49 1.89 -20.92 41.27
N LEU A 50 1.39 -21.97 40.61
CA LEU A 50 1.89 -23.35 40.73
C LEU A 50 1.64 -24.12 39.43
N VAL A 51 2.29 -25.27 39.26
CA VAL A 51 2.71 -25.78 37.93
C VAL A 51 2.46 -27.30 37.80
N GLU A 52 1.78 -27.69 36.71
CA GLU A 52 1.78 -29.01 36.03
C GLU A 52 1.27 -30.27 36.81
N PRO A 53 1.06 -31.47 36.18
CA PRO A 53 1.81 -32.10 35.06
C PRO A 53 0.99 -32.57 33.82
N ALA A 54 1.75 -33.08 32.84
CA ALA A 54 1.32 -33.42 31.48
C ALA A 54 0.55 -34.74 31.32
N GLY A 55 -0.13 -34.88 30.17
CA GLY A 55 -0.70 -36.11 29.62
C GLY A 55 -0.50 -36.16 28.09
N THR A 56 -0.36 -37.36 27.52
CA THR A 56 0.14 -37.56 26.14
C THR A 56 -0.92 -37.56 25.04
N ASP A 57 -0.45 -37.21 23.84
CA ASP A 57 -1.08 -37.26 22.49
C ASP A 57 -1.67 -38.68 22.17
N PRO A 58 -2.61 -38.86 21.20
CA PRO A 58 -2.33 -38.58 19.78
C PRO A 58 -3.44 -37.87 18.96
N GLY A 59 -3.01 -37.08 17.99
CA GLY A 59 -3.49 -37.31 16.61
C GLY A 59 -4.57 -36.37 16.06
N GLY A 60 -4.64 -35.12 16.55
CA GLY A 60 -5.40 -34.06 15.89
C GLY A 60 -4.77 -33.61 14.56
N ALA A 61 -4.84 -34.46 13.52
CA ALA A 61 -4.28 -34.16 12.20
C ALA A 61 -4.97 -32.92 11.60
N GLY A 62 -4.29 -31.76 11.70
CA GLY A 62 -4.74 -30.51 11.13
C GLY A 62 -5.04 -30.69 9.65
N LYS A 63 -6.30 -30.48 9.26
CA LYS A 63 -6.71 -30.53 7.86
C LYS A 63 -6.10 -29.34 7.14
N ARG A 64 -4.88 -29.52 6.64
CA ARG A 64 -4.27 -28.69 5.58
C ARG A 64 -5.36 -28.40 4.56
N LEU A 65 -5.83 -27.16 4.51
CA LEU A 65 -6.87 -26.80 3.57
C LEU A 65 -6.22 -26.87 2.19
N GLU A 66 -6.80 -27.68 1.30
CA GLU A 66 -6.36 -27.66 -0.10
C GLU A 66 -6.76 -26.32 -0.69
N VAL A 67 -5.81 -25.38 -0.69
CA VAL A 67 -5.92 -24.08 -1.34
C VAL A 67 -5.96 -24.33 -2.85
N LYS A 68 -7.16 -24.63 -3.34
CA LYS A 68 -7.44 -24.74 -4.76
C LYS A 68 -7.13 -23.39 -5.41
N PRO A 69 -6.45 -23.36 -6.56
CA PRO A 69 -6.15 -22.12 -7.25
C PRO A 69 -7.46 -21.36 -7.51
N ARG A 70 -7.53 -20.12 -7.01
CA ARG A 70 -8.72 -19.28 -7.15
C ARG A 70 -8.83 -18.85 -8.61
N VAL A 71 -9.83 -19.35 -9.33
CA VAL A 71 -10.13 -18.91 -10.69
C VAL A 71 -10.82 -17.53 -10.59
N PRO A 72 -10.27 -16.46 -11.20
CA PRO A 72 -10.96 -15.17 -11.27
C PRO A 72 -12.29 -15.29 -11.99
N VAL A 73 -13.26 -14.45 -11.63
CA VAL A 73 -14.58 -14.42 -12.29
C VAL A 73 -14.86 -13.06 -12.94
N ARG A 74 -15.42 -13.07 -14.15
CA ARG A 74 -15.96 -11.87 -14.79
C ARG A 74 -16.97 -11.17 -13.92
N TYR A 75 -16.86 -9.84 -13.81
CA TYR A 75 -17.76 -8.97 -13.04
C TYR A 75 -19.26 -9.24 -13.28
N CYS A 76 -19.66 -9.57 -14.52
CA CYS A 76 -21.05 -9.88 -14.88
C CYS A 76 -21.65 -11.12 -14.18
N THR A 77 -20.83 -11.93 -13.49
CA THR A 77 -21.25 -13.09 -12.68
C THR A 77 -21.43 -12.76 -11.18
N LEU A 78 -21.11 -11.53 -10.75
CA LEU A 78 -21.22 -11.11 -9.36
C LEU A 78 -22.66 -10.78 -8.96
N GLY A 79 -23.36 -10.01 -9.80
CA GLY A 79 -24.67 -9.45 -9.47
C GLY A 79 -24.61 -8.49 -8.28
N THR A 80 -25.72 -8.45 -7.53
CA THR A 80 -25.86 -7.63 -6.32
C THR A 80 -25.09 -8.25 -5.14
N ARG A 81 -24.69 -7.43 -4.17
CA ARG A 81 -23.91 -7.85 -3.00
C ARG A 81 -24.68 -8.86 -2.15
N ASP A 82 -24.00 -9.95 -1.84
CA ASP A 82 -24.50 -11.07 -1.04
C ASP A 82 -23.50 -11.38 0.09
N SER A 83 -23.99 -11.47 1.33
CA SER A 83 -23.18 -11.83 2.50
C SER A 83 -22.76 -13.31 2.53
N ALA A 84 -23.40 -14.18 1.74
CA ALA A 84 -23.00 -15.57 1.57
C ALA A 84 -21.89 -15.76 0.51
N ARG A 85 -21.60 -14.74 -0.32
CA ARG A 85 -20.49 -14.79 -1.29
C ARG A 85 -19.15 -14.69 -0.55
N ASN A 86 -18.22 -15.60 -0.86
CA ASN A 86 -16.88 -15.61 -0.28
C ASN A 86 -16.16 -14.26 -0.53
N PRO A 87 -15.71 -13.52 0.51
CA PRO A 87 -15.02 -12.24 0.33
C PRO A 87 -13.67 -12.36 -0.38
N GLN A 88 -13.07 -13.56 -0.45
CA GLN A 88 -11.82 -13.85 -1.19
C GLN A 88 -12.07 -14.20 -2.67
N THR A 89 -13.24 -13.87 -3.24
CA THR A 89 -13.53 -14.10 -4.66
C THR A 89 -12.71 -13.15 -5.53
N LEU A 90 -11.76 -13.69 -6.31
CA LEU A 90 -11.02 -12.90 -7.31
C LEU A 90 -11.93 -12.49 -8.48
N VAL A 91 -11.77 -11.27 -8.97
CA VAL A 91 -12.59 -10.69 -10.04
C VAL A 91 -11.68 -10.24 -11.18
N GLU A 92 -12.06 -10.56 -12.42
CA GLU A 92 -11.31 -10.13 -13.61
C GLU A 92 -11.34 -8.61 -13.78
N VAL A 93 -10.16 -7.99 -13.90
CA VAL A 93 -10.01 -6.56 -14.20
C VAL A 93 -10.52 -6.28 -15.62
N THR A 94 -11.30 -5.20 -15.78
CA THR A 94 -11.98 -4.84 -17.03
C THR A 94 -11.42 -3.52 -17.58
N SER A 95 -11.15 -3.38 -18.88
CA SER A 95 -10.73 -2.08 -19.43
C SER A 95 -11.92 -1.12 -19.60
N PHE A 96 -11.69 0.19 -19.48
CA PHE A 96 -12.74 1.20 -19.67
C PHE A 96 -13.43 1.09 -21.05
N ALA A 97 -12.63 0.84 -22.10
CA ALA A 97 -13.15 0.64 -23.45
C ALA A 97 -14.10 -0.56 -23.57
N ALA A 98 -13.87 -1.66 -22.84
CA ALA A 98 -14.71 -2.86 -22.89
C ALA A 98 -16.15 -2.62 -22.36
N ILE A 99 -16.38 -1.54 -21.63
CA ILE A 99 -17.71 -1.09 -21.16
C ILE A 99 -18.16 0.23 -21.81
N ASN A 100 -17.54 0.63 -22.92
CA ASN A 100 -17.80 1.89 -23.64
C ASN A 100 -17.65 3.15 -22.76
N LYS A 101 -16.66 3.14 -21.86
CA LYS A 101 -16.24 4.31 -21.06
C LYS A 101 -14.81 4.73 -21.41
N PHE A 102 -14.44 5.91 -20.94
CA PHE A 102 -13.05 6.37 -20.87
C PHE A 102 -12.57 6.33 -19.42
N GLN A 103 -11.26 6.23 -19.21
CA GLN A 103 -10.65 6.48 -17.91
C GLN A 103 -10.82 7.97 -17.59
N PRO A 104 -11.50 8.35 -16.48
CA PRO A 104 -11.90 9.74 -16.25
C PRO A 104 -10.82 10.61 -15.59
N PHE A 105 -9.62 10.05 -15.33
CA PHE A 105 -8.43 10.79 -14.92
C PHE A 105 -7.17 10.19 -15.55
N ASN A 106 -6.11 10.99 -15.63
CA ASN A 106 -4.78 10.54 -16.03
C ASN A 106 -3.99 10.10 -14.79
N VAL A 107 -3.13 9.09 -14.93
CA VAL A 107 -2.18 8.68 -13.89
C VAL A 107 -0.77 8.68 -14.47
N ALA A 108 0.16 9.28 -13.74
CA ALA A 108 1.59 9.22 -14.04
C ALA A 108 2.37 8.74 -12.82
N ILE A 109 3.39 7.89 -13.03
CA ILE A 109 4.17 7.28 -11.94
C ILE A 109 5.66 7.44 -12.21
N SER A 110 6.40 7.93 -11.22
CA SER A 110 7.87 8.00 -11.23
C SER A 110 8.53 6.61 -11.28
N SER A 111 9.60 6.47 -12.06
CA SER A 111 10.34 5.21 -12.18
C SER A 111 11.02 4.81 -10.86
N ASN A 112 11.44 5.78 -10.04
CA ASN A 112 11.91 5.55 -8.67
C ASN A 112 10.83 4.91 -7.77
N VAL A 113 9.55 5.27 -7.93
CA VAL A 113 8.42 4.62 -7.23
C VAL A 113 8.27 3.17 -7.72
N LEU A 114 8.27 2.96 -9.03
CA LEU A 114 8.13 1.63 -9.64
C LEU A 114 9.30 0.70 -9.30
N LEU A 115 10.50 1.23 -9.12
CA LEU A 115 11.68 0.50 -8.67
C LEU A 115 11.53 0.06 -7.21
N LEU A 116 11.09 0.94 -6.31
CA LEU A 116 10.94 0.61 -4.89
C LEU A 116 9.80 -0.41 -4.64
N LEU A 117 8.68 -0.29 -5.35
CA LEU A 117 7.57 -1.24 -5.28
C LEU A 117 7.98 -2.64 -5.75
N ASP A 118 8.68 -2.71 -6.88
CA ASP A 118 9.12 -3.98 -7.48
C ASP A 118 10.25 -4.62 -6.67
N PHE A 119 11.15 -3.82 -6.09
CA PHE A 119 12.13 -4.32 -5.14
C PHE A 119 11.45 -4.94 -3.91
N HIS A 120 10.46 -4.25 -3.32
CA HIS A 120 9.73 -4.75 -2.14
C HIS A 120 9.02 -6.07 -2.42
N SER A 121 8.28 -6.19 -3.52
CA SER A 121 7.56 -7.43 -3.88
C SER A 121 8.50 -8.61 -4.14
N HIS A 122 9.74 -8.38 -4.60
CA HIS A 122 10.72 -9.44 -4.79
C HIS A 122 11.39 -9.94 -3.49
N LEU A 123 11.28 -9.24 -2.36
CA LEU A 123 11.95 -9.66 -1.12
C LEU A 123 11.28 -10.82 -0.39
N THR A 124 9.99 -11.04 -0.59
CA THR A 124 9.21 -12.06 0.14
C THR A 124 8.35 -12.89 -0.82
N ARG A 125 7.93 -14.07 -0.35
CA ARG A 125 6.92 -14.94 -0.99
C ARG A 125 5.56 -14.73 -0.32
N SER A 126 5.15 -13.48 -0.13
CA SER A 126 3.94 -13.09 0.61
C SER A 126 3.48 -11.69 0.20
N GLU A 127 2.18 -11.39 0.39
CA GLU A 127 1.60 -10.09 0.05
C GLU A 127 2.34 -8.93 0.75
N VAL A 128 2.79 -7.97 -0.06
CA VAL A 128 3.38 -6.72 0.40
C VAL A 128 2.38 -5.58 0.27
N VAL A 129 2.41 -4.66 1.24
CA VAL A 129 1.57 -3.45 1.25
C VAL A 129 2.41 -2.20 1.49
N GLY A 130 1.87 -1.04 1.13
CA GLY A 130 2.52 0.25 1.25
C GLY A 130 1.57 1.38 0.86
N TYR A 131 2.00 2.62 1.08
CA TYR A 131 1.28 3.81 0.66
C TYR A 131 1.95 4.48 -0.55
N LEU A 132 1.16 5.10 -1.41
CA LEU A 132 1.65 5.90 -2.54
C LEU A 132 1.44 7.39 -2.24
N GLY A 133 2.51 8.17 -2.34
CA GLY A 133 2.50 9.62 -2.19
C GLY A 133 2.63 10.32 -3.53
N GLY A 134 1.88 11.41 -3.73
CA GLY A 134 1.83 12.08 -5.02
C GLY A 134 1.21 13.48 -4.95
N ARG A 135 0.80 13.99 -6.10
CA ARG A 135 0.04 15.23 -6.27
C ARG A 135 -1.14 15.00 -7.21
N TRP A 136 -2.22 15.73 -6.99
CA TRP A 136 -3.38 15.78 -7.87
C TRP A 136 -3.48 17.19 -8.46
N ASP A 137 -3.65 17.28 -9.79
CA ASP A 137 -4.00 18.53 -10.46
C ASP A 137 -5.45 18.46 -10.95
N THR A 138 -6.29 19.34 -10.42
CA THR A 138 -7.72 19.47 -10.78
C THR A 138 -7.92 19.99 -12.20
N ASN A 139 -6.95 20.70 -12.78
CA ASN A 139 -7.08 21.32 -14.10
C ASN A 139 -6.84 20.30 -15.22
N THR A 140 -5.83 19.45 -15.08
CA THR A 140 -5.51 18.38 -16.05
C THR A 140 -6.10 17.01 -15.68
N GLN A 141 -6.77 16.90 -14.52
CA GLN A 141 -7.26 15.65 -13.94
C GLN A 141 -6.15 14.59 -13.87
N LEU A 142 -4.97 14.99 -13.38
CA LEU A 142 -3.76 14.16 -13.36
C LEU A 142 -3.34 13.81 -11.93
N LEU A 143 -3.27 12.51 -11.64
CA LEU A 143 -2.64 11.96 -10.44
C LEU A 143 -1.18 11.62 -10.75
N THR A 144 -0.24 12.38 -10.21
CA THR A 144 1.21 12.13 -10.35
C THR A 144 1.75 11.50 -9.07
N VAL A 145 2.08 10.22 -9.12
CA VAL A 145 2.68 9.46 -8.02
C VAL A 145 4.20 9.64 -8.02
N LEU A 146 4.74 10.11 -6.88
CA LEU A 146 6.11 10.61 -6.72
C LEU A 146 6.90 9.91 -5.61
N ARG A 147 6.24 9.18 -4.69
CA ARG A 147 6.88 8.37 -3.64
C ARG A 147 6.09 7.08 -3.39
N ALA A 148 6.79 6.03 -2.99
CA ALA A 148 6.20 4.88 -2.31
C ALA A 148 6.71 4.84 -0.86
N PHE A 149 5.87 4.34 0.04
CA PHE A 149 6.18 4.10 1.45
C PHE A 149 5.89 2.63 1.78
N PRO A 150 6.86 1.73 1.54
CA PRO A 150 6.76 0.31 1.88
C PRO A 150 6.38 0.08 3.36
N CYS A 151 5.33 -0.69 3.62
CA CYS A 151 5.01 -1.11 4.98
C CYS A 151 5.87 -2.32 5.36
N ARG A 152 6.72 -2.13 6.38
CA ARG A 152 7.51 -3.18 7.04
C ARG A 152 6.62 -4.07 7.92
N SER A 153 5.73 -4.81 7.26
CA SER A 153 4.74 -5.71 7.87
C SER A 153 4.61 -6.99 7.06
N ARG A 154 4.59 -8.16 7.73
CA ARG A 154 4.36 -9.46 7.09
C ARG A 154 2.87 -9.80 7.15
N LEU A 155 2.17 -9.76 6.01
CA LEU A 155 0.78 -10.21 5.88
C LEU A 155 0.72 -11.74 5.72
N GLY A 156 1.18 -12.44 6.75
CA GLY A 156 1.38 -13.89 6.72
C GLY A 156 0.11 -14.70 6.95
N ASP A 157 -0.60 -15.03 5.87
CA ASP A 157 -1.26 -16.33 5.76
C ASP A 157 -0.47 -17.19 4.76
N ALA A 158 0.27 -18.16 5.30
CA ALA A 158 1.15 -19.04 4.53
C ALA A 158 0.37 -20.05 3.64
N GLU A 159 -0.92 -20.25 3.87
CA GLU A 159 -1.78 -21.00 2.95
C GLU A 159 -2.28 -20.08 1.81
N ALA A 160 -2.60 -18.81 2.10
CA ALA A 160 -3.06 -17.85 1.09
C ALA A 160 -1.95 -17.32 0.14
N ALA A 161 -0.68 -17.34 0.55
CA ALA A 161 0.45 -16.85 -0.27
C ALA A 161 0.50 -17.47 -1.68
N GLY A 162 0.17 -18.76 -1.82
CA GLY A 162 0.09 -19.44 -3.13
C GLY A 162 -1.07 -19.00 -4.04
N ALA A 163 -1.89 -18.03 -3.61
CA ALA A 163 -3.00 -17.44 -4.36
C ALA A 163 -2.88 -15.91 -4.52
N VAL A 164 -1.70 -15.34 -4.21
CA VAL A 164 -1.31 -13.95 -4.52
C VAL A 164 -0.55 -13.96 -5.86
N GLU A 165 -0.64 -12.89 -6.67
CA GLU A 165 0.19 -12.73 -7.87
C GLU A 165 1.63 -12.33 -7.50
N GLU A 166 2.39 -13.31 -7.03
CA GLU A 166 3.83 -13.22 -6.78
C GLU A 166 4.61 -12.84 -8.06
N PRO A 167 5.64 -11.96 -8.01
CA PRO A 167 6.44 -11.58 -9.18
C PRO A 167 7.23 -12.76 -9.80
N PHE A 168 7.24 -13.91 -9.12
CA PHE A 168 7.88 -15.16 -9.51
C PHE A 168 6.90 -16.18 -10.13
N TYR A 169 5.63 -15.82 -10.36
CA TYR A 169 4.61 -16.72 -10.89
C TYR A 169 5.05 -17.43 -12.19
N HIS A 170 4.95 -18.75 -12.22
CA HIS A 170 5.45 -19.61 -13.31
C HIS A 170 4.84 -19.33 -14.70
N GLY A 171 3.75 -18.55 -14.79
CA GLY A 171 3.18 -18.09 -16.05
C GLY A 171 3.87 -16.87 -16.66
N ASN A 172 4.80 -16.21 -15.96
CA ASN A 172 5.63 -15.14 -16.51
C ASN A 172 7.05 -15.67 -16.85
N PRO A 173 7.36 -15.93 -18.13
CA PRO A 173 8.71 -16.37 -18.54
C PRO A 173 9.73 -15.22 -18.60
N GLY A 174 9.32 -13.97 -18.38
CA GLY A 174 10.16 -12.79 -18.47
C GLY A 174 10.84 -12.40 -17.14
N VAL A 175 12.04 -11.83 -17.23
CA VAL A 175 12.69 -11.19 -16.07
C VAL A 175 11.96 -9.94 -15.61
N GLU A 176 11.26 -9.24 -16.51
CA GLU A 176 10.41 -8.11 -16.16
C GLU A 176 9.18 -8.55 -15.34
N SER A 177 8.82 -7.77 -14.33
CA SER A 177 7.57 -7.93 -13.58
C SER A 177 6.56 -6.86 -14.01
N LYS A 178 5.28 -7.24 -14.10
CA LYS A 178 4.19 -6.35 -14.50
C LYS A 178 3.63 -5.63 -13.26
N ILE A 179 3.62 -4.30 -13.26
CA ILE A 179 2.75 -3.53 -12.35
C ILE A 179 1.50 -3.15 -13.15
N ALA A 180 0.34 -3.59 -12.67
CA ALA A 180 -0.97 -3.32 -13.26
C ALA A 180 -1.88 -2.70 -12.18
N PRO A 181 -1.93 -1.36 -12.06
CA PRO A 181 -2.83 -0.72 -11.12
C PRO A 181 -4.28 -0.81 -11.64
N PHE A 182 -5.23 -0.95 -10.73
CA PHE A 182 -6.65 -0.93 -11.04
C PHE A 182 -7.39 0.03 -10.13
N TRP A 183 -8.56 0.50 -10.57
CA TRP A 183 -9.47 1.30 -9.77
C TRP A 183 -10.85 0.63 -9.73
N VAL A 184 -11.35 0.37 -8.52
CA VAL A 184 -12.75 -0.03 -8.31
C VAL A 184 -13.68 1.14 -8.62
N MET A 185 -14.18 1.19 -9.85
CA MET A 185 -15.22 2.13 -10.26
C MET A 185 -16.50 1.85 -9.43
N PRO A 186 -17.14 2.87 -8.84
CA PRO A 186 -18.31 2.68 -7.99
C PRO A 186 -19.51 2.07 -8.76
N PRO A 187 -20.43 1.38 -8.05
CA PRO A 187 -21.68 0.93 -8.64
C PRO A 187 -22.49 2.08 -9.24
N PRO A 188 -23.30 1.86 -10.30
CA PRO A 188 -24.23 2.86 -10.82
C PRO A 188 -25.25 3.27 -9.76
N GLU A 189 -25.67 4.54 -9.75
CA GLU A 189 -26.65 5.10 -8.80
C GLU A 189 -27.98 4.34 -8.78
N GLN A 190 -28.36 3.71 -9.89
CA GLN A 190 -29.58 2.90 -10.02
C GLN A 190 -29.44 1.50 -9.38
N ARG A 191 -28.22 1.08 -9.02
CA ARG A 191 -27.90 -0.21 -8.40
C ARG A 191 -26.79 -0.04 -7.33
N PRO A 192 -27.02 0.74 -6.26
CA PRO A 192 -25.99 1.04 -5.25
C PRO A 192 -25.58 -0.19 -4.41
N ASN A 193 -26.39 -1.25 -4.46
CA ASN A 193 -26.13 -2.52 -3.76
C ASN A 193 -25.26 -3.50 -4.57
N ASP A 194 -24.87 -3.18 -5.81
CA ASP A 194 -23.95 -4.03 -6.58
C ASP A 194 -22.49 -3.87 -6.10
N TYR A 195 -21.60 -4.74 -6.58
CA TYR A 195 -20.16 -4.55 -6.37
C TYR A 195 -19.62 -3.43 -7.26
N GLY A 196 -18.53 -2.78 -6.87
CA GLY A 196 -17.78 -1.92 -7.79
C GLY A 196 -17.05 -2.75 -8.85
N ILE A 197 -16.74 -2.15 -10.01
CA ILE A 197 -16.06 -2.83 -11.11
C ILE A 197 -14.55 -2.55 -11.02
N PRO A 198 -13.66 -3.56 -10.92
CA PRO A 198 -12.23 -3.33 -11.01
C PRO A 198 -11.87 -2.96 -12.46
N MET A 199 -11.50 -1.70 -12.66
CA MET A 199 -11.13 -1.14 -13.95
C MET A 199 -9.60 -1.08 -14.09
N ASP A 200 -9.07 -1.54 -15.23
CA ASP A 200 -7.64 -1.43 -15.56
C ASP A 200 -7.25 0.05 -15.71
N VAL A 201 -6.11 0.47 -15.16
CA VAL A 201 -5.66 1.88 -15.18
C VAL A 201 -4.43 2.04 -16.05
N GLU A 202 -4.60 2.72 -17.17
CA GLU A 202 -3.50 3.14 -18.05
C GLU A 202 -2.66 4.22 -17.35
N VAL A 203 -1.33 4.01 -17.34
CA VAL A 203 -0.35 4.84 -16.62
C VAL A 203 0.74 5.35 -17.55
N THR A 204 1.11 6.62 -17.37
CA THR A 204 2.29 7.23 -18.01
C THR A 204 3.50 7.10 -17.10
N TYR A 205 4.61 6.54 -17.59
CA TYR A 205 5.84 6.43 -16.80
C TYR A 205 6.71 7.69 -16.90
N ILE A 206 7.00 8.30 -15.75
CA ILE A 206 7.94 9.42 -15.63
C ILE A 206 9.31 8.82 -15.31
N GLN A 207 10.22 8.84 -16.28
CA GLN A 207 11.60 8.41 -16.08
C GLN A 207 12.35 9.41 -15.19
N ASP A 208 12.72 9.00 -13.98
CA ASP A 208 13.63 9.77 -13.14
C ASP A 208 15.05 9.79 -13.73
N GLY A 209 15.75 10.91 -13.56
CA GLY A 209 17.14 11.07 -14.01
C GLY A 209 18.18 10.45 -13.07
N PHE A 210 17.84 10.28 -11.78
CA PHE A 210 18.71 9.76 -10.73
C PHE A 210 17.90 9.03 -9.65
N LEU A 211 18.56 8.16 -8.89
CA LEU A 211 17.96 7.44 -7.76
C LEU A 211 18.03 8.34 -6.51
N THR A 212 16.91 8.57 -5.82
CA THR A 212 16.88 9.45 -4.64
C THR A 212 17.42 8.74 -3.40
N ASN A 213 18.02 9.51 -2.47
CA ASN A 213 18.46 8.98 -1.18
C ASN A 213 17.29 8.38 -0.38
N ASP A 214 16.08 8.99 -0.46
CA ASP A 214 14.84 8.44 0.11
C ASP A 214 14.64 6.96 -0.30
N VAL A 215 14.79 6.65 -1.60
CA VAL A 215 14.59 5.29 -2.13
C VAL A 215 15.73 4.36 -1.73
N VAL A 216 17.00 4.80 -1.81
CA VAL A 216 18.16 4.02 -1.34
C VAL A 216 18.01 3.62 0.14
N GLN A 217 17.54 4.56 0.97
CA GLN A 217 17.31 4.33 2.39
C GLN A 217 16.17 3.33 2.63
N GLU A 218 15.03 3.49 1.95
CA GLU A 218 13.89 2.57 2.08
C GLU A 218 14.22 1.16 1.55
N MET A 219 14.97 1.03 0.44
CA MET A 219 15.50 -0.27 -0.01
C MET A 219 16.38 -0.92 1.06
N THR A 220 17.28 -0.15 1.68
CA THR A 220 18.17 -0.66 2.74
C THR A 220 17.37 -1.13 3.97
N LEU A 221 16.41 -0.33 4.45
CA LEU A 221 15.54 -0.67 5.58
C LEU A 221 14.63 -1.88 5.28
N LEU A 222 14.26 -2.10 4.02
CA LEU A 222 13.54 -3.31 3.60
C LEU A 222 14.42 -4.56 3.67
N VAL A 223 15.68 -4.50 3.21
CA VAL A 223 16.63 -5.62 3.35
C VAL A 223 16.82 -5.97 4.83
N GLU A 224 17.01 -4.97 5.70
CA GLU A 224 17.15 -5.19 7.14
C GLU A 224 15.89 -5.83 7.77
N PHE A 225 14.69 -5.42 7.34
CA PHE A 225 13.43 -5.95 7.87
C PHE A 225 13.13 -7.41 7.48
N TYR A 226 13.45 -7.80 6.24
CA TYR A 226 13.27 -9.17 5.76
C TYR A 226 14.46 -10.10 6.09
N LYS A 227 15.55 -9.58 6.66
CA LYS A 227 16.72 -10.37 7.04
C LYS A 227 16.37 -11.46 8.06
N GLY A 228 16.48 -12.72 7.64
CA GLY A 228 16.11 -13.88 8.46
C GLY A 228 14.61 -14.12 8.60
N ALA A 229 13.77 -13.46 7.79
CA ALA A 229 12.35 -13.76 7.70
C ALA A 229 12.11 -15.16 7.08
N PRO A 230 11.13 -15.95 7.55
CA PRO A 230 10.85 -17.28 7.01
C PRO A 230 10.28 -17.23 5.57
N ASP A 231 9.68 -16.10 5.22
CA ASP A 231 9.08 -15.75 3.92
C ASP A 231 10.07 -15.07 2.96
N LEU A 232 11.30 -14.76 3.39
CA LEU A 232 12.34 -14.14 2.56
C LEU A 232 12.62 -14.99 1.30
N VAL A 233 12.65 -14.34 0.14
CA VAL A 233 13.07 -14.97 -1.12
C VAL A 233 14.55 -15.35 -1.02
N LYS A 234 14.83 -16.63 -1.28
CA LYS A 234 16.19 -17.15 -1.31
C LYS A 234 16.86 -16.79 -2.63
N PHE A 235 17.44 -15.60 -2.68
CA PHE A 235 18.03 -15.02 -3.89
C PHE A 235 19.08 -15.89 -4.60
N GLN A 236 19.74 -16.80 -3.88
CA GLN A 236 20.73 -17.74 -4.40
C GLN A 236 20.13 -19.06 -4.95
N GLU A 237 18.82 -19.32 -4.81
CA GLU A 237 18.15 -20.44 -5.49
C GLU A 237 17.92 -20.11 -6.99
N LEU A 238 17.76 -21.14 -7.83
CA LEU A 238 17.39 -20.97 -9.23
C LEU A 238 15.90 -20.60 -9.36
N TRP A 239 15.62 -19.59 -10.20
CA TRP A 239 14.27 -19.21 -10.64
C TRP A 239 13.93 -19.83 -12.01
N SER A 240 14.90 -19.87 -12.94
CA SER A 240 14.80 -20.50 -14.25
C SER A 240 15.82 -21.65 -14.42
N GLN A 241 16.11 -22.08 -15.65
CA GLN A 241 17.13 -23.10 -15.94
C GLN A 241 18.56 -22.62 -15.63
N ASP A 242 18.82 -21.32 -15.80
CA ASP A 242 20.15 -20.70 -15.79
C ASP A 242 20.25 -19.43 -14.93
N GLN A 243 19.12 -18.89 -14.45
CA GLN A 243 19.06 -17.63 -13.69
C GLN A 243 18.58 -17.86 -12.25
N THR A 244 19.21 -17.16 -11.32
CA THR A 244 18.82 -17.14 -9.91
C THR A 244 17.65 -16.18 -9.65
N TYR A 245 17.04 -16.28 -8.46
CA TYR A 245 16.10 -15.26 -7.98
C TYR A 245 16.75 -13.86 -7.90
N LEU A 246 18.06 -13.75 -7.68
CA LEU A 246 18.79 -12.47 -7.72
C LEU A 246 18.88 -11.91 -9.15
N ASP A 247 19.12 -12.76 -10.14
CA ASP A 247 19.19 -12.35 -11.55
C ASP A 247 17.81 -11.90 -12.06
N LYS A 248 16.74 -12.61 -11.67
CA LYS A 248 15.34 -12.21 -11.89
C LYS A 248 15.05 -10.83 -11.30
N LEU A 249 15.41 -10.58 -10.03
CA LEU A 249 15.27 -9.27 -9.40
C LEU A 249 16.01 -8.17 -10.18
N LYS A 250 17.29 -8.39 -10.48
CA LYS A 250 18.12 -7.43 -11.23
C LYS A 250 17.54 -7.12 -12.61
N GLY A 251 17.09 -8.15 -13.33
CA GLY A 251 16.45 -8.02 -14.64
C GLY A 251 15.12 -7.25 -14.58
N SER A 252 14.31 -7.46 -13.54
CA SER A 252 13.05 -6.71 -13.36
C SER A 252 13.32 -5.21 -13.14
N LEU A 253 14.24 -4.88 -12.22
CA LEU A 253 14.56 -3.49 -11.88
C LEU A 253 15.26 -2.72 -13.00
N ALA A 254 16.02 -3.39 -13.87
CA ALA A 254 16.74 -2.75 -14.98
C ALA A 254 15.83 -1.94 -15.94
N SER A 255 14.55 -2.32 -16.04
CA SER A 255 13.52 -1.58 -16.79
C SER A 255 13.13 -0.22 -16.17
N ARG A 256 13.40 -0.03 -14.86
CA ARG A 256 12.94 1.10 -14.03
C ARG A 256 14.09 1.96 -13.48
N THR A 257 15.32 1.44 -13.49
CA THR A 257 16.51 2.18 -13.10
C THR A 257 16.72 3.44 -13.96
N PRO A 258 17.21 4.55 -13.38
CA PRO A 258 17.61 5.73 -14.16
C PRO A 258 18.71 5.45 -15.20
N LYS A 259 18.99 6.39 -16.09
CA LYS A 259 19.94 6.19 -17.21
C LYS A 259 21.39 6.60 -16.91
N ASP A 260 21.63 7.36 -15.84
CA ASP A 260 22.98 7.73 -15.40
C ASP A 260 23.61 6.61 -14.55
N GLN A 261 24.75 6.06 -14.98
CA GLN A 261 25.37 4.91 -14.32
C GLN A 261 25.86 5.19 -12.88
N SER A 262 25.86 6.44 -12.39
CA SER A 262 26.32 6.82 -11.05
C SER A 262 25.73 5.98 -9.90
N PHE A 263 24.44 5.62 -9.95
CA PHE A 263 23.77 4.84 -8.89
C PHE A 263 24.07 3.32 -8.96
N THR A 264 24.68 2.81 -10.04
CA THR A 264 24.86 1.35 -10.27
C THR A 264 25.61 0.68 -9.12
N HIS A 265 26.63 1.36 -8.58
CA HIS A 265 27.40 0.86 -7.44
C HIS A 265 26.56 0.75 -6.16
N VAL A 266 25.62 1.69 -5.94
CA VAL A 266 24.72 1.67 -4.77
C VAL A 266 23.74 0.49 -4.85
N LEU A 267 23.20 0.21 -6.03
CA LEU A 267 22.34 -0.95 -6.23
C LEU A 267 23.12 -2.27 -6.07
N GLU A 268 24.33 -2.40 -6.62
CA GLU A 268 25.16 -3.58 -6.38
C GLU A 268 25.57 -3.76 -4.90
N GLN A 269 25.75 -2.67 -4.14
CA GLN A 269 25.89 -2.76 -2.69
C GLN A 269 24.63 -3.35 -2.04
N ILE A 270 23.43 -2.83 -2.34
CA ILE A 270 22.16 -3.37 -1.81
C ILE A 270 21.96 -4.84 -2.22
N PHE A 271 22.20 -5.19 -3.48
CA PHE A 271 22.12 -6.57 -3.98
C PHE A 271 23.16 -7.50 -3.35
N SER A 272 24.27 -6.99 -2.83
CA SER A 272 25.26 -7.79 -2.09
C SER A 272 24.77 -8.18 -0.69
N LEU A 273 23.83 -7.43 -0.10
CA LEU A 273 23.22 -7.72 1.21
C LEU A 273 22.15 -8.82 1.15
N LEU A 274 21.76 -9.27 -0.05
CA LEU A 274 20.75 -10.30 -0.31
C LEU A 274 21.35 -11.70 -0.58
N LYS A 275 22.68 -11.86 -0.46
CA LYS A 275 23.43 -13.09 -0.80
C LYS A 275 23.67 -14.00 0.40
#